data_AF-W6M842-F1
#
_entry.id   AF-W6M842-F1
#
_cell.length_a   1.000
_cell.length_b   1.000
_cell.length_c   1.000
_cell.angle_alpha   90.00
_cell.angle_beta   90.00
_cell.angle_gamma   90.00
#
_symmetry.space_group_name_H-M   'P 1'
#
loop_
_entity.id
_entity.type
_entity.pdbx_description
1 polymer ?
#
loop_
_entity_poly.entity_id
_entity_poly.type
_entity_poly.pdbx_seq_one_letter_code
_entity_poly.pdbx_strand_id
1 'polypeptide(L)'
;MLLFAKLLTQFAYPLLTSLLLAGAGSLLLWTRYRGAGGVLVGFALGWLWLWSTPVFSDWLRATLEQRYLPVLVEALPTADAIVVLGGTMQGARPPMRLYSNLEAAADRVWYAARLFRAGKAPQILLTGGNLPWGGIEQPEADGMAELLEDLGVPKTALLLEGRSRTTEQNRDYSLPILHRLGVKRILLVTSALHMPRAIRLFEATDLTVVPAPADFEVFDRDNAHPLRWLPDAQALADSSRAYKEYLGTWLLQLSGR
;
A
#
# COMPACT_ATOMS: atom_id res chain seq x y z
N MET A 1 1.50 5.51 -20.44
CA MET A 1 0.26 5.08 -19.75
C MET A 1 0.35 5.21 -18.23
N LEU A 2 1.35 4.62 -17.55
CA LEU A 2 1.53 4.72 -16.09
C LEU A 2 1.64 6.15 -15.52
N LEU A 3 2.39 7.04 -16.18
CA LEU A 3 2.52 8.45 -15.79
C LEU A 3 1.18 9.20 -15.89
N PHE A 4 0.47 9.00 -16.99
CA PHE A 4 -0.82 9.65 -17.22
C PHE A 4 -1.86 9.22 -16.18
N ALA A 5 -1.95 7.92 -15.87
CA ALA A 5 -2.83 7.43 -14.83
C ALA A 5 -2.46 8.02 -13.45
N LYS A 6 -1.16 8.07 -13.11
CA LYS A 6 -0.70 8.68 -11.85
C LYS A 6 -1.03 10.18 -11.77
N LEU A 7 -0.83 10.93 -12.86
CA LEU A 7 -1.19 12.35 -12.94
C LEU A 7 -2.70 12.55 -12.80
N LEU A 8 -3.51 11.75 -13.50
CA LEU A 8 -4.97 11.82 -13.38
C LEU A 8 -5.43 11.53 -11.95
N THR A 9 -4.79 10.57 -11.27
CA THR A 9 -5.09 10.25 -9.88
C THR A 9 -4.76 11.44 -8.94
N GLN A 10 -3.73 12.24 -9.24
CA GLN A 10 -3.44 13.46 -8.45
C GLN A 10 -4.58 14.46 -8.48
N PHE A 11 -5.31 14.60 -9.61
CA PHE A 11 -6.48 15.47 -9.68
C PHE A 11 -7.65 14.99 -8.83
N ALA A 12 -7.68 13.70 -8.47
CA ALA A 12 -8.67 13.16 -7.55
C ALA A 12 -8.24 13.32 -6.08
N TYR A 13 -6.96 13.61 -5.80
CA TYR A 13 -6.44 13.64 -4.43
C TYR A 13 -6.96 14.85 -3.65
N PRO A 14 -7.19 14.69 -2.32
CA PRO A 14 -7.75 15.74 -1.48
C PRO A 14 -6.98 17.05 -1.51
N LEU A 15 -5.64 17.00 -1.55
CA LEU A 15 -4.81 18.21 -1.57
C LEU A 15 -5.01 19.03 -2.85
N LEU A 16 -4.82 18.42 -4.03
CA LEU A 16 -4.93 19.15 -5.28
C LEU A 16 -6.36 19.59 -5.55
N THR A 17 -7.37 18.77 -5.23
CA THR A 17 -8.78 19.17 -5.32
C THR A 17 -9.07 20.39 -4.45
N SER A 18 -8.58 20.42 -3.20
CA SER A 18 -8.71 21.60 -2.32
C SER A 18 -8.08 22.84 -2.93
N LEU A 19 -6.87 22.74 -3.47
CA LEU A 19 -6.16 23.88 -4.07
C LEU A 19 -6.88 24.42 -5.31
N LEU A 20 -7.39 23.53 -6.17
CA LEU A 20 -8.14 23.91 -7.37
C LEU A 20 -9.47 24.61 -7.00
N LEU A 21 -10.19 24.08 -6.01
CA LEU A 21 -11.43 24.68 -5.51
C LEU A 21 -11.19 26.04 -4.85
N ALA A 22 -10.16 26.16 -4.01
CA ALA A 22 -9.77 27.42 -3.38
C ALA A 22 -9.33 28.47 -4.42
N GLY A 23 -8.55 28.07 -5.42
CA GLY A 23 -8.12 28.95 -6.52
C GLY A 23 -9.31 29.45 -7.35
N ALA A 24 -10.18 28.54 -7.79
CA ALA A 24 -11.40 28.90 -8.53
C ALA A 24 -12.32 29.81 -7.69
N GLY A 25 -12.50 29.50 -6.40
CA GLY A 25 -13.29 30.31 -5.48
C GLY A 25 -12.73 31.71 -5.29
N SER A 26 -11.40 31.82 -5.15
CA SER A 26 -10.69 33.09 -5.01
C SER A 26 -10.82 33.96 -6.25
N LEU A 27 -10.76 33.37 -7.45
CA LEU A 27 -11.02 34.11 -8.70
C LEU A 27 -12.47 34.63 -8.76
N LEU A 28 -13.45 33.84 -8.33
CA LEU A 28 -14.86 34.25 -8.31
C LEU A 28 -15.15 35.38 -7.31
N LEU A 29 -14.38 35.50 -6.23
CA LEU A 29 -14.48 36.61 -5.28
C LEU A 29 -14.30 37.98 -5.94
N TRP A 30 -13.54 38.03 -7.04
CA TRP A 30 -13.22 39.27 -7.78
C TRP A 30 -14.25 39.59 -8.86
N THR A 31 -15.26 38.73 -9.01
CA THR A 31 -16.31 38.87 -10.02
C THR A 31 -17.65 39.26 -9.37
N ARG A 32 -18.69 39.38 -10.20
CA ARG A 32 -20.09 39.50 -9.72
C ARG A 32 -20.57 38.30 -8.90
N TYR A 33 -19.87 37.17 -8.95
CA TYR A 33 -20.22 35.92 -8.27
C TYR A 33 -19.53 35.72 -6.91
N ARG A 34 -19.19 36.81 -6.22
CA ARG A 34 -18.45 36.77 -4.94
C ARG A 34 -19.07 35.87 -3.86
N GLY A 35 -20.39 35.76 -3.81
CA GLY A 35 -21.07 34.84 -2.88
C GLY A 35 -20.73 33.38 -3.16
N ALA A 36 -20.80 32.96 -4.43
CA ALA A 36 -20.39 31.62 -4.84
C ALA A 36 -18.89 31.38 -4.63
N GLY A 37 -18.06 32.40 -4.86
CA GLY A 37 -16.62 32.34 -4.58
C GLY A 37 -16.32 32.05 -3.11
N GLY A 38 -16.99 32.76 -2.19
CA GLY A 38 -16.83 32.53 -0.75
C GLY A 38 -17.27 31.13 -0.31
N VAL A 39 -18.40 30.63 -0.84
CA VAL A 39 -18.86 29.25 -0.58
C VAL A 39 -17.84 28.23 -1.07
N LEU A 40 -17.27 28.44 -2.26
CA LEU A 40 -16.31 27.52 -2.85
C LEU A 40 -14.99 27.47 -2.07
N VAL A 41 -14.50 28.62 -1.59
CA VAL A 41 -13.33 28.70 -0.70
C VAL A 41 -13.62 28.02 0.64
N GLY A 42 -14.78 28.29 1.25
CA GLY A 42 -15.18 27.65 2.50
C GLY A 42 -15.25 26.12 2.38
N PHE A 43 -15.83 25.63 1.28
CA PHE A 43 -15.86 24.20 0.96
C PHE A 43 -14.45 23.62 0.77
N ALA A 44 -13.57 24.32 0.05
CA ALA A 44 -12.19 23.87 -0.15
C ALA A 44 -11.42 23.73 1.18
N LEU A 45 -11.59 24.69 2.10
CA LEU A 45 -10.99 24.64 3.43
C LEU A 45 -11.57 23.52 4.29
N GLY A 46 -12.90 23.34 4.28
CA GLY A 46 -13.56 22.25 4.99
C GLY A 46 -13.18 20.87 4.45
N TRP A 47 -13.03 20.74 3.14
CA TRP A 47 -12.55 19.53 2.47
C TRP A 47 -11.11 19.22 2.89
N LEU A 48 -10.19 20.18 2.78
CA LEU A 48 -8.81 19.99 3.23
C LEU A 48 -8.74 19.62 4.71
N TRP A 49 -9.50 20.32 5.56
CA TRP A 49 -9.56 20.06 7.00
C TRP A 49 -10.01 18.63 7.29
N LEU A 50 -11.10 18.17 6.68
CA LEU A 50 -11.62 16.80 6.86
C LEU A 50 -10.55 15.77 6.52
N TRP A 51 -9.93 15.88 5.35
CA TRP A 51 -8.91 14.94 4.88
C TRP A 51 -7.60 15.02 5.67
N SER A 52 -7.32 16.16 6.30
CA SER A 52 -6.15 16.36 7.15
C SER A 52 -6.43 16.04 8.62
N THR A 53 -7.62 15.59 9.00
CA THR A 53 -7.94 15.31 10.41
C THR A 53 -7.57 13.87 10.78
N PRO A 54 -6.75 13.63 11.82
CA PRO A 54 -6.39 12.29 12.29
C PRO A 54 -7.59 11.36 12.51
N VAL A 55 -8.67 11.85 13.12
CA VAL A 55 -9.90 11.06 13.34
C VAL A 55 -10.50 10.52 12.04
N PHE A 56 -10.59 11.37 11.00
CA PHE A 56 -11.13 10.95 9.70
C PHE A 56 -10.16 10.03 8.95
N SER A 57 -8.86 10.34 9.00
CA SER A 57 -7.81 9.51 8.38
C SER A 57 -7.83 8.09 8.95
N ASP A 58 -7.84 7.95 10.27
CA ASP A 58 -7.84 6.65 10.95
C ASP A 58 -9.15 5.90 10.73
N TRP A 59 -10.30 6.60 10.71
CA TRP A 59 -11.57 5.99 10.35
C TRP A 59 -11.52 5.38 8.94
N LEU A 60 -11.04 6.13 7.96
CA LEU A 60 -10.96 5.69 6.56
C LEU A 60 -9.98 4.53 6.36
N ARG A 61 -8.84 4.55 7.06
CA ARG A 61 -7.87 3.45 7.04
C ARG A 61 -8.42 2.20 7.73
N ALA A 62 -9.07 2.37 8.88
CA ALA A 62 -9.68 1.26 9.61
C ALA A 62 -10.72 0.53 8.77
N THR A 63 -11.49 1.23 7.92
CA THR A 63 -12.47 0.57 7.03
C THR A 63 -11.82 -0.32 5.95
N LEU A 64 -10.53 -0.17 5.67
CA LEU A 64 -9.75 -1.08 4.84
C LEU A 64 -9.14 -2.20 5.69
N GLU A 65 -8.46 -1.85 6.79
CA GLU A 65 -7.75 -2.81 7.64
C GLU A 65 -8.70 -3.82 8.33
N GLN A 66 -9.90 -3.40 8.72
CA GLN A 66 -10.88 -4.26 9.38
C GLN A 66 -11.47 -5.35 8.48
N ARG A 67 -11.23 -5.30 7.16
CA ARG A 67 -11.66 -6.37 6.24
C ARG A 67 -10.85 -7.65 6.41
N TYR A 68 -9.61 -7.53 6.88
CA TYR A 68 -8.70 -8.65 7.12
C TYR A 68 -8.02 -8.44 8.47
N LEU A 69 -8.64 -8.98 9.52
CA LEU A 69 -8.13 -8.85 10.88
C LEU A 69 -6.80 -9.57 11.07
N PRO A 70 -5.95 -9.12 12.00
CA PRO A 70 -4.72 -9.82 12.34
C PRO A 70 -5.04 -11.22 12.86
N VAL A 71 -4.33 -12.22 12.35
CA VAL A 71 -4.46 -13.63 12.74
C VAL A 71 -3.13 -14.06 13.35
N LEU A 72 -3.19 -14.83 14.44
CA LEU A 72 -2.00 -15.46 15.00
C LEU A 72 -1.34 -16.35 13.95
N VAL A 73 -0.02 -16.33 13.87
CA VAL A 73 0.75 -17.12 12.90
C VAL A 73 0.33 -18.60 12.98
N GLU A 74 0.19 -19.12 14.20
CA GLU A 74 -0.16 -20.52 14.48
C GLU A 74 -1.51 -20.91 13.88
N ALA A 75 -2.48 -19.99 13.85
CA ALA A 75 -3.83 -20.22 13.35
C ALA A 75 -3.94 -20.18 11.81
N LEU A 76 -2.94 -19.65 11.11
CA LEU A 76 -2.92 -19.69 9.65
C LEU A 76 -2.67 -21.11 9.12
N PRO A 77 -3.32 -21.53 8.02
CA PRO A 77 -3.04 -22.81 7.40
C PRO A 77 -1.62 -22.85 6.80
N THR A 78 -1.13 -24.06 6.54
CA THR A 78 0.05 -24.22 5.69
C THR A 78 -0.30 -23.96 4.22
N ALA A 79 0.69 -23.52 3.46
CA ALA A 79 0.62 -23.18 2.05
C ALA A 79 1.89 -23.64 1.32
N ASP A 80 1.89 -23.60 -0.01
CA ASP A 80 3.04 -24.01 -0.81
C ASP A 80 4.09 -22.89 -0.91
N ALA A 81 3.66 -21.62 -0.79
CA ALA A 81 4.53 -20.46 -0.76
C ALA A 81 3.95 -19.31 0.08
N ILE A 82 4.83 -18.48 0.64
CA ILE A 82 4.52 -17.13 1.13
C ILE A 82 4.82 -16.16 -0.02
N VAL A 83 3.90 -15.27 -0.36
CA VAL A 83 4.10 -14.24 -1.40
C VAL A 83 4.09 -12.87 -0.73
N VAL A 84 5.23 -12.18 -0.72
CA VAL A 84 5.39 -10.87 -0.07
C VAL A 84 5.42 -9.78 -1.12
N LEU A 85 4.49 -8.83 -1.03
CA LEU A 85 4.40 -7.69 -1.93
C LEU A 85 5.24 -6.52 -1.40
N GLY A 86 5.95 -5.86 -2.32
CA GLY A 86 6.66 -4.62 -2.06
C GLY A 86 5.77 -3.52 -1.47
N GLY A 87 6.39 -2.60 -0.74
CA GLY A 87 5.74 -1.59 0.09
C GLY A 87 6.55 -0.30 0.15
N THR A 88 7.05 0.15 -0.98
CA THR A 88 7.82 1.40 -1.14
C THR A 88 9.18 1.36 -0.44
N MET A 89 9.87 0.23 -0.58
CA MET A 89 11.27 0.14 -0.15
C MET A 89 12.18 0.96 -1.06
N GLN A 90 13.31 1.36 -0.52
CA GLN A 90 14.32 2.06 -1.29
C GLN A 90 15.65 1.31 -1.17
N GLY A 91 16.06 0.67 -2.26
CA GLY A 91 17.28 -0.14 -2.32
C GLY A 91 18.56 0.61 -1.98
N ALA A 92 19.64 -0.14 -1.80
CA ALA A 92 20.96 0.43 -1.56
C ALA A 92 21.41 1.34 -2.71
N ARG A 93 22.15 2.39 -2.37
CA ARG A 93 22.74 3.36 -3.31
C ARG A 93 24.06 3.92 -2.78
N PRO A 94 25.16 3.15 -2.84
CA PRO A 94 26.47 3.63 -2.38
C PRO A 94 26.94 4.86 -3.18
N PRO A 95 27.65 5.83 -2.56
CA PRO A 95 27.99 5.87 -1.13
C PRO A 95 26.88 6.42 -0.24
N MET A 96 25.80 6.97 -0.81
CA MET A 96 24.73 7.66 -0.08
C MET A 96 23.96 6.75 0.88
N ARG A 97 23.82 5.48 0.52
CA ARG A 97 23.09 4.47 1.27
C ARG A 97 23.71 3.10 1.05
N LEU A 98 24.26 2.51 2.10
CA LEU A 98 24.96 1.23 2.00
C LEU A 98 24.02 0.02 1.96
N TYR A 99 22.85 0.13 2.60
CA TYR A 99 21.88 -0.95 2.76
C TYR A 99 20.48 -0.49 2.38
N SER A 100 19.60 -1.43 2.06
CA SER A 100 18.21 -1.14 1.75
C SER A 100 17.50 -0.42 2.92
N ASN A 101 16.72 0.62 2.61
CA ASN A 101 15.80 1.23 3.56
C ASN A 101 14.39 0.67 3.33
N LEU A 102 13.89 -0.06 4.31
CA LEU A 102 12.66 -0.83 4.21
C LEU A 102 11.41 0.00 4.48
N GLU A 103 11.54 1.16 5.13
CA GLU A 103 10.43 2.06 5.47
C GLU A 103 9.23 1.31 6.09
N ALA A 104 8.01 1.63 5.66
CA ALA A 104 6.77 0.98 6.10
C ALA A 104 6.65 -0.51 5.73
N ALA A 105 7.57 -1.06 4.94
CA ALA A 105 7.55 -2.47 4.54
C ALA A 105 8.45 -3.37 5.40
N ALA A 106 9.09 -2.85 6.46
CA ALA A 106 9.86 -3.68 7.39
C ALA A 106 8.99 -4.74 8.09
N ASP A 107 7.81 -4.33 8.57
CA ASP A 107 6.90 -5.18 9.34
C ASP A 107 6.41 -6.40 8.54
N ARG A 108 6.04 -6.22 7.27
CA ARG A 108 5.63 -7.35 6.41
C ARG A 108 6.76 -8.33 6.10
N VAL A 109 8.00 -7.87 5.96
CA VAL A 109 9.14 -8.76 5.74
C VAL A 109 9.45 -9.55 7.00
N TRP A 110 9.44 -8.85 8.15
CA TRP A 110 9.54 -9.50 9.45
C TRP A 110 8.42 -10.53 9.67
N TYR A 111 7.20 -10.22 9.25
CA TYR A 111 6.08 -11.14 9.34
C TYR A 111 6.26 -12.37 8.43
N ALA A 112 6.78 -12.20 7.21
CA ALA A 112 7.13 -13.31 6.33
C ALA A 112 8.18 -14.25 6.97
N ALA A 113 9.20 -13.70 7.65
CA ALA A 113 10.16 -14.50 8.41
C ALA A 113 9.49 -15.31 9.53
N ARG A 114 8.53 -14.73 10.26
CA ARG A 114 7.75 -15.46 11.28
C ARG A 114 6.95 -16.61 10.68
N LEU A 115 6.26 -16.37 9.57
CA LEU A 115 5.50 -17.40 8.86
C LEU A 115 6.40 -18.56 8.40
N PHE A 116 7.56 -18.24 7.82
CA PHE A 116 8.53 -19.23 7.38
C PHE A 116 9.09 -20.06 8.55
N ARG A 117 9.53 -19.40 9.62
CA ARG A 117 10.04 -20.07 10.83
C ARG A 117 9.00 -20.94 11.53
N ALA A 118 7.72 -20.58 11.43
CA ALA A 118 6.60 -21.39 11.92
C ALA A 118 6.22 -22.55 10.98
N GLY A 119 6.99 -22.79 9.91
CA GLY A 119 6.76 -23.89 8.96
C GLY A 119 5.51 -23.72 8.10
N LYS A 120 5.05 -22.49 7.88
CA LYS A 120 3.80 -22.25 7.15
C LYS A 120 3.93 -22.39 5.63
N ALA A 121 5.13 -22.21 5.08
CA ALA A 121 5.44 -22.56 3.70
C ALA A 121 6.95 -22.83 3.55
N PRO A 122 7.37 -23.68 2.61
CA PRO A 122 8.77 -23.97 2.35
C PRO A 122 9.50 -22.90 1.51
N GLN A 123 8.77 -22.01 0.85
CA GLN A 123 9.31 -21.01 -0.08
C GLN A 123 8.68 -19.63 0.19
N ILE A 124 9.46 -18.57 -0.02
CA ILE A 124 9.04 -17.17 0.06
C ILE A 124 9.33 -16.49 -1.27
N LEU A 125 8.29 -16.07 -1.98
CA LEU A 125 8.38 -15.25 -3.18
C LEU A 125 8.27 -13.76 -2.81
N LEU A 126 9.29 -13.00 -3.14
CA LEU A 126 9.40 -11.56 -2.92
C LEU A 126 9.14 -10.85 -4.25
N THR A 127 8.06 -10.07 -4.31
CA THR A 127 7.65 -9.39 -5.56
C THR A 127 7.57 -7.87 -5.36
N GLY A 128 8.40 -7.16 -6.12
CA GLY A 128 8.47 -5.70 -6.11
C GLY A 128 9.70 -5.19 -6.86
N GLY A 129 9.48 -4.36 -7.88
CA GLY A 129 10.54 -3.71 -8.66
C GLY A 129 10.82 -2.27 -8.30
N ASN A 130 11.59 -1.58 -9.15
CA ASN A 130 12.01 -0.19 -8.89
C ASN A 130 10.98 0.86 -9.31
N LEU A 131 10.90 1.94 -8.51
CA LEU A 131 10.27 3.19 -8.92
C LEU A 131 11.10 3.85 -10.04
N PRO A 132 10.54 4.10 -11.24
CA PRO A 132 11.28 4.52 -12.43
C PRO A 132 11.96 5.90 -12.34
N TRP A 133 11.75 6.68 -11.28
CA TRP A 133 12.25 8.06 -11.14
C TRP A 133 13.31 8.23 -10.05
N GLY A 134 13.70 7.16 -9.35
CA GLY A 134 14.64 7.25 -8.21
C GLY A 134 16.12 7.08 -8.57
N GLY A 135 16.45 6.63 -9.79
CA GLY A 135 17.81 6.19 -10.11
C GLY A 135 18.31 5.07 -9.18
N ILE A 136 17.38 4.29 -8.62
CA ILE A 136 17.65 3.15 -7.74
C ILE A 136 17.83 1.93 -8.63
N GLU A 137 18.97 1.26 -8.49
CA GLU A 137 19.31 0.08 -9.29
C GLU A 137 18.75 -1.21 -8.68
N GLN A 138 18.65 -1.28 -7.35
CA GLN A 138 18.23 -2.50 -6.63
C GLN A 138 16.71 -2.56 -6.39
N PRO A 139 15.99 -3.56 -6.96
CA PRO A 139 14.56 -3.84 -6.72
C PRO A 139 14.19 -3.98 -5.24
N GLU A 140 12.93 -3.67 -4.91
CA GLU A 140 12.40 -3.91 -3.55
C GLU A 140 12.53 -5.39 -3.14
N ALA A 141 12.34 -6.32 -4.09
CA ALA A 141 12.50 -7.75 -3.86
C ALA A 141 13.88 -8.15 -3.32
N ASP A 142 14.95 -7.52 -3.81
CA ASP A 142 16.31 -7.79 -3.36
C ASP A 142 16.53 -7.28 -1.93
N GLY A 143 16.01 -6.09 -1.59
CA GLY A 143 16.07 -5.56 -0.23
C GLY A 143 15.26 -6.38 0.78
N MET A 144 14.13 -6.95 0.35
CA MET A 144 13.38 -7.91 1.17
C MET A 144 14.18 -9.19 1.41
N ALA A 145 14.89 -9.70 0.40
CA ALA A 145 15.70 -10.90 0.56
C ALA A 145 16.89 -10.68 1.49
N GLU A 146 17.58 -9.56 1.35
CA GLU A 146 18.69 -9.16 2.24
C GLU A 146 18.25 -9.23 3.71
N LEU A 147 17.12 -8.62 4.06
CA LEU A 147 16.60 -8.69 5.43
C LEU A 147 16.20 -10.13 5.83
N LEU A 148 15.57 -10.91 4.96
CA LEU A 148 15.19 -12.29 5.30
C LEU A 148 16.42 -13.18 5.53
N GLU A 149 17.48 -13.00 4.75
CA GLU A 149 18.76 -13.67 4.93
C GLU A 149 19.38 -13.28 6.29
N ASP A 150 19.38 -12.00 6.65
CA ASP A 150 19.84 -11.51 7.96
C ASP A 150 19.03 -12.09 9.13
N LEU A 151 17.74 -12.35 8.91
CA LEU A 151 16.85 -13.01 9.86
C LEU A 151 16.99 -14.54 9.89
N GLY A 152 17.93 -15.10 9.13
CA GLY A 152 18.26 -16.53 9.11
C GLY A 152 17.40 -17.38 8.18
N VAL A 153 16.65 -16.77 7.25
CA VAL A 153 15.97 -17.53 6.18
C VAL A 153 17.01 -17.92 5.13
N PRO A 154 17.15 -19.22 4.80
CA PRO A 154 18.15 -19.64 3.83
C PRO A 154 17.79 -19.13 2.44
N LYS A 155 18.79 -18.67 1.69
CA LYS A 155 18.64 -18.18 0.30
C LYS A 155 17.94 -19.18 -0.64
N THR A 156 18.06 -20.48 -0.38
CA THR A 156 17.39 -21.54 -1.15
C THR A 156 15.87 -21.58 -0.96
N ALA A 157 15.34 -20.90 0.06
CA ALA A 157 13.92 -20.71 0.30
C ALA A 157 13.38 -19.37 -0.25
N LEU A 158 14.24 -18.54 -0.85
CA LEU A 158 13.88 -17.21 -1.36
C LEU A 158 13.79 -17.21 -2.88
N LEU A 159 12.71 -16.63 -3.40
CA LEU A 159 12.47 -16.44 -4.82
C LEU A 159 12.23 -14.95 -5.07
N LEU A 160 12.78 -14.43 -6.17
CA LEU A 160 12.76 -12.99 -6.47
C LEU A 160 11.99 -12.67 -7.75
N GLU A 161 11.15 -11.65 -7.67
CA GLU A 161 10.49 -10.99 -8.80
C GLU A 161 10.69 -9.46 -8.66
N GLY A 162 11.64 -8.90 -9.41
CA GLY A 162 12.05 -7.50 -9.27
C GLY A 162 11.59 -6.55 -10.39
N ARG A 163 10.64 -6.93 -11.25
CA ARG A 163 10.25 -6.15 -12.45
C ARG A 163 8.96 -5.36 -12.26
N SER A 164 8.14 -5.77 -11.30
CA SER A 164 6.81 -5.20 -11.07
C SER A 164 6.85 -3.75 -10.58
N ARG A 165 5.88 -2.95 -11.01
CA ARG A 165 5.71 -1.53 -10.64
C ARG A 165 4.30 -1.20 -10.16
N THR A 166 3.41 -2.19 -10.20
CA THR A 166 2.03 -2.12 -9.76
C THR A 166 1.67 -3.43 -9.10
N THR A 167 0.68 -3.41 -8.20
CA THR A 167 0.19 -4.64 -7.56
C THR A 167 -0.35 -5.66 -8.57
N GLU A 168 -0.88 -5.21 -9.70
CA GLU A 168 -1.27 -6.09 -10.80
C GLU A 168 -0.06 -6.78 -11.43
N GLN A 169 1.03 -6.04 -11.66
CA GLN A 169 2.27 -6.66 -12.14
C GLN A 169 2.89 -7.59 -11.11
N ASN A 170 2.78 -7.29 -9.80
CA ASN A 170 3.22 -8.21 -8.75
C ASN A 170 2.54 -9.58 -8.94
N ARG A 171 1.22 -9.59 -9.15
CA ARG A 171 0.47 -10.81 -9.46
C ARG A 171 0.95 -11.45 -10.76
N ASP A 172 0.89 -10.71 -11.87
CA ASP A 172 1.11 -11.26 -13.22
C ASP A 172 2.53 -11.81 -13.39
N TYR A 173 3.52 -11.21 -12.75
CA TYR A 173 4.91 -11.67 -12.82
C TYR A 173 5.25 -12.74 -11.78
N SER A 174 4.50 -12.81 -10.68
CA SER A 174 4.61 -13.90 -9.71
C SER A 174 4.02 -15.21 -10.23
N LEU A 175 2.90 -15.15 -10.95
CA LEU A 175 2.18 -16.35 -11.42
C LEU A 175 3.06 -17.36 -12.18
N PRO A 176 3.86 -16.97 -13.20
CA PRO A 176 4.75 -17.92 -13.89
C PRO A 176 5.82 -18.55 -13.00
N ILE A 177 6.25 -17.87 -11.93
CA ILE A 177 7.20 -18.43 -10.96
C ILE A 177 6.49 -19.48 -10.11
N LEU A 178 5.32 -19.14 -9.59
CA LEU A 178 4.49 -20.03 -8.76
C LEU A 178 4.04 -21.27 -9.52
N HIS A 179 3.60 -21.12 -10.78
CA HIS A 179 3.18 -22.24 -11.64
C HIS A 179 4.31 -23.20 -11.95
N ARG A 180 5.52 -22.71 -12.22
CA ARG A 180 6.70 -23.58 -12.45
C ARG A 180 7.05 -24.42 -11.23
N LEU A 181 6.71 -23.95 -10.03
CA LEU A 181 6.91 -24.67 -8.78
C LEU A 181 5.70 -25.54 -8.38
N GLY A 182 4.63 -25.55 -9.19
CA GLY A 182 3.42 -26.29 -8.89
C GLY A 182 2.63 -25.74 -7.69
N VAL A 183 2.86 -24.48 -7.31
CA VAL A 183 2.16 -23.84 -6.18
C VAL A 183 0.67 -23.72 -6.49
N LYS A 184 -0.16 -24.11 -5.53
CA LYS A 184 -1.63 -24.01 -5.58
C LYS A 184 -2.22 -23.19 -4.45
N ARG A 185 -1.55 -23.11 -3.31
CA ARG A 185 -1.96 -22.27 -2.17
C ARG A 185 -0.85 -21.32 -1.78
N ILE A 186 -1.20 -20.06 -1.56
CA ILE A 186 -0.26 -19.03 -1.07
C ILE A 186 -0.75 -18.38 0.22
N LEU A 187 0.20 -18.01 1.09
CA LEU A 187 -0.02 -16.96 2.09
C LEU A 187 0.36 -15.62 1.46
N LEU A 188 -0.61 -14.75 1.22
CA LEU A 188 -0.39 -13.45 0.60
C LEU A 188 -0.12 -12.39 1.67
N VAL A 189 1.11 -11.86 1.68
CA VAL A 189 1.61 -10.89 2.64
C VAL A 189 1.74 -9.51 2.00
N THR A 190 1.06 -8.52 2.57
CA THR A 190 1.14 -7.08 2.25
C THR A 190 0.59 -6.28 3.45
N SER A 191 0.65 -4.95 3.41
CA SER A 191 0.02 -4.13 4.45
C SER A 191 -1.49 -4.36 4.53
N ALA A 192 -2.06 -4.26 5.72
CA ALA A 192 -3.49 -4.38 5.97
C ALA A 192 -4.27 -3.37 5.14
N LEU A 193 -3.74 -2.15 4.97
CA LEU A 193 -4.28 -1.11 4.10
C LEU A 193 -4.40 -1.57 2.63
N HIS A 194 -3.39 -2.29 2.11
CA HIS A 194 -3.34 -2.75 0.71
C HIS A 194 -3.98 -4.13 0.48
N MET A 195 -4.28 -4.86 1.55
CA MET A 195 -4.78 -6.24 1.48
C MET A 195 -6.04 -6.38 0.62
N PRO A 196 -7.09 -5.54 0.72
CA PRO A 196 -8.31 -5.70 -0.06
C PRO A 196 -8.09 -5.67 -1.58
N ARG A 197 -7.18 -4.82 -2.05
CA ARG A 197 -6.86 -4.72 -3.48
C ARG A 197 -5.98 -5.88 -3.93
N ALA A 198 -5.01 -6.28 -3.11
CA ALA A 198 -4.14 -7.42 -3.41
C ALA A 198 -4.94 -8.73 -3.50
N ILE A 199 -5.83 -8.99 -2.55
CA ILE A 199 -6.68 -10.18 -2.54
C ILE A 199 -7.55 -10.24 -3.80
N ARG A 200 -8.26 -9.16 -4.16
CA ARG A 200 -9.05 -9.12 -5.39
C ARG A 200 -8.26 -9.51 -6.63
N LEU A 201 -7.02 -9.02 -6.75
CA LEU A 201 -6.17 -9.32 -7.90
C LEU A 201 -5.74 -10.78 -7.91
N PHE A 202 -5.29 -11.32 -6.79
CA PHE A 202 -4.77 -12.69 -6.69
C PHE A 202 -5.89 -13.76 -6.68
N GLU A 203 -7.07 -13.47 -6.14
CA GLU A 203 -8.23 -14.37 -6.19
C GLU A 203 -8.80 -14.53 -7.61
N ALA A 204 -8.51 -13.59 -8.52
CA ALA A 204 -8.85 -13.72 -9.94
C ALA A 204 -7.95 -14.72 -10.70
N THR A 205 -7.10 -15.47 -10.00
CA THR A 205 -6.16 -16.46 -10.57
C THR A 205 -6.60 -17.89 -10.23
N ASP A 206 -5.81 -18.90 -10.61
CA ASP A 206 -6.05 -20.31 -10.25
C ASP A 206 -5.49 -20.70 -8.87
N LEU A 207 -4.99 -19.74 -8.08
CA LEU A 207 -4.42 -19.98 -6.76
C LEU A 207 -5.49 -19.91 -5.65
N THR A 208 -5.34 -20.75 -4.64
CA THR A 208 -5.99 -20.57 -3.34
C THR A 208 -5.22 -19.51 -2.54
N VAL A 209 -5.84 -18.37 -2.32
CA VAL A 209 -5.18 -17.23 -1.66
C VAL A 209 -5.62 -17.14 -0.20
N VAL A 210 -4.66 -17.18 0.73
CA VAL A 210 -4.92 -16.97 2.15
C VAL A 210 -4.35 -15.60 2.54
N PRO A 211 -5.16 -14.64 2.97
CA PRO A 211 -4.67 -13.33 3.41
C PRO A 211 -3.82 -13.47 4.67
N ALA A 212 -2.64 -12.85 4.65
CA ALA A 212 -1.73 -12.75 5.77
C ALA A 212 -1.33 -11.27 5.95
N PRO A 213 -2.23 -10.42 6.48
CA PRO A 213 -2.00 -8.98 6.57
C PRO A 213 -0.92 -8.62 7.58
N ALA A 214 -0.09 -7.65 7.23
CA ALA A 214 0.94 -7.03 8.06
C ALA A 214 0.73 -5.51 8.11
N ASP A 215 1.67 -4.75 8.68
CA ASP A 215 1.68 -3.29 8.70
C ASP A 215 0.31 -2.67 9.07
N PHE A 216 -0.30 -3.14 10.16
CA PHE A 216 -1.50 -2.48 10.69
C PHE A 216 -1.10 -1.10 11.20
N GLU A 217 -1.79 -0.06 10.79
CA GLU A 217 -1.39 1.31 11.11
C GLU A 217 -2.37 1.97 12.11
N VAL A 218 -3.60 1.46 12.22
CA VAL A 218 -4.60 2.00 13.14
C VAL A 218 -4.59 1.22 14.45
N PHE A 219 -3.98 1.80 15.49
CA PHE A 219 -3.96 1.27 16.85
C PHE A 219 -4.87 2.07 17.79
N ASP A 220 -5.33 1.41 18.85
CA ASP A 220 -6.19 1.85 19.98
C ASP A 220 -6.78 3.29 19.98
N ARG A 221 -8.11 3.36 20.11
CA ARG A 221 -8.93 4.52 19.74
C ARG A 221 -9.25 5.41 20.93
N ASP A 222 -8.30 6.21 21.41
CA ASP A 222 -8.67 7.38 22.21
C ASP A 222 -9.01 8.58 21.30
N ASN A 223 -10.16 8.50 20.63
CA ASN A 223 -10.71 9.62 19.85
C ASN A 223 -11.18 10.79 20.72
N ALA A 224 -11.14 10.68 22.06
CA ALA A 224 -11.59 11.73 22.95
C ALA A 224 -10.58 12.89 23.04
N HIS A 225 -9.32 12.69 22.62
CA HIS A 225 -8.31 13.74 22.70
C HIS A 225 -8.57 14.88 21.68
N PRO A 226 -8.85 16.13 22.11
CA PRO A 226 -9.27 17.21 21.21
C PRO A 226 -8.27 17.55 20.11
N LEU A 227 -6.96 17.42 20.36
CA LEU A 227 -5.94 17.69 19.33
C LEU A 227 -6.04 16.78 18.11
N ARG A 228 -6.69 15.61 18.21
CA ARG A 228 -6.91 14.69 17.08
C ARG A 228 -7.91 15.23 16.06
N TRP A 229 -8.61 16.32 16.38
CA TRP A 229 -9.53 17.03 15.48
C TRP A 229 -8.87 18.23 14.79
N LEU A 230 -7.60 18.52 15.11
CA LEU A 230 -6.83 19.54 14.40
C LEU A 230 -6.16 18.93 13.15
N PRO A 231 -6.05 19.71 12.06
CA PRO A 231 -5.47 19.20 10.83
C PRO A 231 -3.97 18.96 10.99
N ASP A 232 -3.51 17.86 10.39
CA ASP A 232 -2.14 17.38 10.42
C ASP A 232 -1.70 16.88 9.02
N ALA A 233 -0.42 17.09 8.70
CA ALA A 233 0.13 16.72 7.39
C ALA A 233 0.25 15.20 7.22
N GLN A 234 0.57 14.47 8.29
CA GLN A 234 0.64 13.01 8.25
C GLN A 234 -0.76 12.42 8.03
N ALA A 235 -1.78 12.93 8.73
CA ALA A 235 -3.17 12.52 8.54
C ALA A 235 -3.65 12.73 7.09
N LEU A 236 -3.27 13.84 6.45
CA LEU A 236 -3.55 14.08 5.03
C LEU A 236 -2.84 13.07 4.11
N ALA A 237 -1.57 12.75 4.39
CA ALA A 237 -0.83 11.75 3.63
C ALA A 237 -1.46 10.37 3.78
N ASP A 238 -1.82 9.99 5.00
CA ASP A 238 -2.42 8.72 5.38
C ASP A 238 -3.81 8.52 4.76
N SER A 239 -4.68 9.52 4.85
CA SER A 239 -6.01 9.50 4.25
C SER A 239 -5.93 9.47 2.72
N SER A 240 -4.94 10.16 2.13
CA SER A 240 -4.66 10.09 0.69
C SER A 240 -4.21 8.69 0.24
N ARG A 241 -3.42 7.98 1.06
CA ARG A 241 -3.05 6.57 0.80
C ARG A 241 -4.27 5.67 0.84
N ALA A 242 -5.14 5.82 1.84
CA ALA A 242 -6.39 5.05 1.92
C ALA A 242 -7.32 5.34 0.73
N TYR A 243 -7.49 6.61 0.37
CA TYR A 243 -8.30 7.02 -0.78
C TYR A 243 -7.78 6.41 -2.10
N LYS A 244 -6.46 6.38 -2.29
CA LYS A 244 -5.84 5.72 -3.44
C LYS A 244 -6.21 4.23 -3.51
N GLU A 245 -6.28 3.53 -2.38
CA GLU A 245 -6.72 2.13 -2.35
C GLU A 245 -8.18 1.98 -2.77
N TYR A 246 -9.07 2.85 -2.28
CA TYR A 246 -10.47 2.88 -2.73
C TYR A 246 -10.61 3.14 -4.23
N LEU A 247 -9.91 4.15 -4.76
CA LEU A 247 -9.90 4.44 -6.20
C LEU A 247 -9.35 3.26 -6.99
N GLY A 248 -8.25 2.65 -6.52
CA GLY A 248 -7.65 1.49 -7.16
C GLY A 248 -8.62 0.30 -7.23
N THR A 249 -9.30 -0.01 -6.13
CA THR A 249 -10.31 -1.08 -6.09
C THR A 249 -11.51 -0.78 -6.99
N TRP A 250 -11.98 0.47 -7.02
CA TRP A 250 -13.09 0.88 -7.87
C TRP A 250 -12.75 0.79 -9.37
N LEU A 251 -11.55 1.22 -9.76
CA LEU A 251 -11.08 1.09 -11.14
C LEU A 251 -10.95 -0.37 -11.59
N LEU A 252 -10.56 -1.29 -10.69
CA LEU A 252 -10.57 -2.72 -10.99
C LEU A 252 -11.99 -3.24 -11.26
N GLN A 253 -12.95 -2.86 -10.42
CA GLN A 253 -14.37 -3.21 -10.60
C GLN A 253 -14.91 -2.74 -11.96
N LEU A 254 -14.65 -1.48 -12.33
CA LEU A 254 -15.07 -0.93 -13.62
C LEU A 254 -14.40 -1.62 -14.81
N SER A 255 -13.18 -2.14 -14.62
CA SER A 255 -12.43 -2.85 -15.66
C SER A 255 -12.82 -4.33 -15.78
N GLY A 256 -13.79 -4.80 -15.00
CA GLY A 256 -14.21 -6.20 -14.97
C GLY A 256 -13.17 -7.15 -14.35
N ARG A 257 -12.31 -6.64 -13.47
CA ARG A 257 -11.24 -7.38 -12.78
C ARG A 257 -11.48 -7.51 -11.28
#